data_AF-A0A3N7ZHW1-F1
#
_entry.id   AF-A0A3N7ZHW1-F1
#
_cell.length_a   1.000
_cell.length_b   1.000
_cell.length_c   1.000
_cell.angle_alpha   90.00
_cell.angle_beta   90.00
_cell.angle_gamma   90.00
#
_symmetry.space_group_name_H-M   'P 1'
#
loop_
_entity.id
_entity.type
_entity.pdbx_description
1 polymer ?
#
loop_
_entity_poly.entity_id
_entity_poly.type
_entity_poly.pdbx_seq_one_letter_code
_entity_poly.pdbx_strand_id
1 'polypeptide(L)'
;MSVFAPEKLAADYQSGIAAWFAIARPAINGFEAVVELNVQAAKTALEEYEDKLKNAFNASNPAAGFAQQIAAPQEAAGKAVAYGRHLFDIAVSTQAEWTKVAQAQYEQTDKRVKDVFGELAKHAPAGSAPVVAALNSALSAATAAADSVRAATGQAIEAAQSGFEAVSETTARGAKQTAATARKEAASRESAA
;
A
#
# COMPACT_ATOMS: atom_id res chain seq x y z
N MET A 1 22.84 -19.28 -37.76
CA MET A 1 23.94 -19.09 -36.79
C MET A 1 24.31 -17.61 -36.87
N SER A 2 24.19 -16.79 -35.82
CA SER A 2 24.90 -16.91 -34.55
C SER A 2 24.04 -16.33 -33.42
N VAL A 3 23.93 -17.09 -32.33
CA VAL A 3 23.33 -16.67 -31.06
C VAL A 3 24.29 -15.74 -30.28
N PHE A 4 25.42 -15.35 -30.89
CA PHE A 4 26.53 -14.58 -30.33
C PHE A 4 26.81 -13.30 -31.13
N ALA A 5 25.79 -12.59 -31.59
CA ALA A 5 25.99 -11.23 -32.06
C ALA A 5 26.28 -10.33 -30.82
N PRO A 6 27.41 -9.60 -30.76
CA PRO A 6 27.77 -8.78 -29.61
C PRO A 6 26.70 -7.74 -29.24
N GLU A 7 25.86 -7.32 -30.21
CA GLU A 7 24.73 -6.43 -29.96
C GLU A 7 23.61 -7.10 -29.15
N LYS A 8 23.38 -8.42 -29.30
CA LYS A 8 22.39 -9.15 -28.50
C LYS A 8 22.87 -9.36 -27.06
N LEU A 9 24.16 -9.64 -26.87
CA LEU A 9 24.77 -9.71 -25.55
C LEU A 9 24.68 -8.36 -24.82
N ALA A 10 25.03 -7.26 -25.49
CA ALA A 10 24.92 -5.92 -24.91
C ALA A 10 23.47 -5.57 -24.52
N ALA A 11 22.50 -5.89 -25.37
CA ALA A 11 21.08 -5.68 -25.10
C ALA A 11 20.56 -6.53 -23.92
N ASP A 12 21.01 -7.79 -23.81
CA ASP A 12 20.65 -8.68 -22.71
C ASP A 12 21.24 -8.21 -21.37
N TYR A 13 22.49 -7.74 -21.35
CA TYR A 13 23.10 -7.12 -20.16
C TYR A 13 22.37 -5.84 -19.75
N GLN A 14 22.03 -4.97 -20.70
CA GLN A 14 21.33 -3.73 -20.44
C GLN A 14 19.90 -4.00 -19.92
N SER A 15 19.21 -5.00 -20.46
CA SER A 15 17.90 -5.45 -19.98
C SER A 15 17.98 -5.98 -18.55
N GLY A 16 19.01 -6.77 -18.23
CA GLY A 16 19.24 -7.28 -16.87
C GLY A 16 19.45 -6.16 -15.84
N ILE A 17 20.25 -5.14 -16.19
CA ILE A 17 20.46 -3.96 -15.34
C ILE A 17 19.16 -3.16 -15.17
N ALA A 18 18.42 -2.94 -16.26
CA ALA A 18 17.14 -2.22 -16.21
C ALA A 18 16.11 -2.94 -15.34
N ALA A 19 16.01 -4.28 -15.45
CA ALA A 19 15.13 -5.09 -14.62
C ALA A 19 15.50 -5.02 -13.13
N TRP A 20 16.81 -5.05 -12.81
CA TRP A 20 17.28 -4.90 -11.44
C TRP A 20 16.87 -3.55 -10.82
N PHE A 21 17.11 -2.45 -11.53
CA PHE A 21 16.72 -1.12 -11.06
C PHE A 21 15.21 -0.92 -11.02
N ALA A 22 14.46 -1.56 -11.91
CA ALA A 22 13.00 -1.51 -11.90
C ALA A 22 12.42 -2.14 -10.62
N ILE A 23 13.07 -3.14 -10.05
CA ILE A 23 12.65 -3.77 -8.78
C ILE A 23 13.21 -3.02 -7.57
N ALA A 24 14.49 -2.62 -7.64
CA ALA A 24 15.20 -1.99 -6.54
C ALA A 24 14.65 -0.59 -6.20
N ARG A 25 14.28 0.21 -7.21
CA ARG A 25 13.77 1.58 -6.98
C ARG A 25 12.49 1.61 -6.15
N PRO A 26 11.42 0.86 -6.48
CA PRO A 26 10.22 0.82 -5.63
C PRO A 26 10.51 0.35 -4.20
N ALA A 27 11.43 -0.60 -4.01
CA ALA A 27 11.81 -1.07 -2.68
C ALA A 27 12.48 0.03 -1.85
N ILE A 28 13.41 0.78 -2.45
CA ILE A 28 14.08 1.91 -1.79
C ILE A 28 13.08 3.03 -1.49
N ASN A 29 12.22 3.39 -2.43
CA ASN A 29 11.21 4.43 -2.24
C ASN A 29 10.20 4.03 -1.15
N GLY A 30 9.79 2.76 -1.09
CA GLY A 30 8.93 2.25 -0.03
C GLY A 30 9.61 2.33 1.35
N PHE A 31 10.90 1.99 1.43
CA PHE A 31 11.69 2.15 2.65
C PHE A 31 11.80 3.63 3.08
N GLU A 32 12.09 4.53 2.14
CA GLU A 32 12.14 5.97 2.38
C GLU A 32 10.81 6.49 2.94
N ALA A 33 9.69 6.09 2.35
CA ALA A 33 8.36 6.46 2.83
C ALA A 33 8.08 5.96 4.25
N VAL A 34 8.54 4.76 4.62
CA VAL A 34 8.43 4.25 5.99
C VAL A 34 9.28 5.07 6.95
N VAL A 35 10.51 5.43 6.58
CA VAL A 35 11.37 6.27 7.41
C VAL A 35 10.76 7.65 7.59
N GLU A 36 10.25 8.26 6.51
CA GLU A 36 9.54 9.53 6.55
C GLU A 36 8.34 9.48 7.49
N LEU A 37 7.52 8.43 7.40
CA LEU A 37 6.40 8.21 8.31
C LEU A 37 6.84 8.13 9.78
N ASN A 38 7.92 7.42 10.09
CA ASN A 38 8.46 7.35 11.46
C ASN A 38 8.92 8.72 11.97
N VAL A 39 9.60 9.50 11.13
CA VAL A 39 10.06 10.85 11.49
C VAL A 39 8.85 11.76 11.71
N GLN A 40 7.84 11.69 10.85
CA GLN A 40 6.62 12.48 10.99
C GLN A 40 5.86 12.10 12.27
N ALA A 41 5.75 10.81 12.59
CA ALA A 41 5.15 10.34 13.83
C ALA A 41 5.90 10.84 15.07
N ALA A 42 7.24 10.82 15.04
CA ALA A 42 8.07 11.34 16.13
C ALA A 42 7.92 12.86 16.31
N LYS A 43 7.90 13.62 15.21
CA LYS A 43 7.64 15.07 15.23
C LYS A 43 6.26 15.39 15.81
N THR A 44 5.24 14.70 15.32
CA THR A 44 3.86 14.87 15.80
C THR A 44 3.77 14.56 17.30
N ALA A 45 4.39 13.47 17.76
CA ALA A 45 4.42 13.13 19.18
C ALA A 45 5.10 14.22 20.02
N LEU A 46 6.22 14.80 19.56
CA LEU A 46 6.92 15.88 20.25
C LEU A 46 6.06 17.15 20.37
N GLU A 47 5.41 17.56 19.27
CA GLU A 47 4.50 18.72 19.25
C GLU A 47 3.32 18.50 20.23
N GLU A 48 2.73 17.30 20.21
CA GLU A 48 1.66 16.94 21.13
C GLU A 48 2.13 16.91 22.60
N TYR A 49 3.35 16.44 22.88
CA TYR A 49 3.91 16.47 24.23
C TYR A 49 4.11 17.92 24.71
N GLU A 50 4.59 18.81 23.84
CA GLU A 50 4.73 20.23 24.15
C GLU A 50 3.37 20.86 24.50
N ASP A 51 2.35 20.64 23.66
CA ASP A 51 0.99 21.13 23.90
C ASP A 51 0.39 20.54 25.18
N LYS A 52 0.63 19.25 25.42
CA LYS A 52 0.20 18.56 26.64
C LYS A 52 0.83 19.17 27.89
N LEU A 53 2.12 19.50 27.86
CA LEU A 53 2.81 20.17 28.96
C LEU A 53 2.28 21.59 29.17
N LYS A 54 2.17 22.40 28.10
CA LYS A 54 1.62 23.77 28.18
C LYS A 54 0.22 23.79 28.79
N ASN A 55 -0.65 22.89 28.34
CA ASN A 55 -2.02 22.77 28.85
C ASN A 55 -2.06 22.35 30.32
N ALA A 56 -1.18 21.43 30.75
CA ALA A 56 -1.10 21.03 32.15
C ALA A 56 -0.65 22.18 33.07
N PHE A 57 0.30 23.00 32.64
CA PHE A 57 0.77 24.16 33.42
C PHE A 57 -0.23 25.33 33.45
N ASN A 58 -1.05 25.49 32.42
CA ASN A 58 -2.09 26.52 32.36
C ASN A 58 -3.40 26.10 33.06
N ALA A 59 -3.53 24.84 33.48
CA ALA A 59 -4.71 24.35 34.19
C ALA A 59 -4.72 24.81 35.64
N SER A 60 -5.90 25.18 36.16
CA SER A 60 -6.08 25.58 37.56
C SER A 60 -5.67 24.50 38.58
N ASN A 61 -5.57 23.23 38.15
CA ASN A 61 -4.98 22.13 38.90
C ASN A 61 -4.12 21.25 37.97
N PRO A 62 -2.79 21.49 37.90
CA PRO A 62 -1.88 20.77 37.01
C PRO A 62 -1.87 19.25 37.26
N ALA A 63 -2.00 18.82 38.51
CA ALA A 63 -2.02 17.40 38.88
C ALA A 63 -3.25 16.67 38.33
N ALA A 64 -4.41 17.33 38.30
CA ALA A 64 -5.62 16.79 37.69
C ALA A 64 -5.53 16.72 36.15
N GLY A 65 -4.84 17.69 35.52
CA GLY A 65 -4.58 17.69 34.07
C GLY A 65 -3.68 16.55 33.62
N PHE A 66 -2.62 16.24 34.39
CA PHE A 66 -1.75 15.09 34.13
C PHE A 66 -2.51 13.75 34.22
N ALA A 67 -3.40 13.60 35.21
CA ALA A 67 -4.20 12.39 35.36
C ALA A 67 -5.15 12.15 34.18
N GLN A 68 -5.71 13.22 33.58
CA GLN A 68 -6.57 13.11 32.39
C GLN A 68 -5.79 12.71 31.12
N GLN A 69 -4.53 13.13 30.98
CA GLN A 69 -3.69 12.75 29.84
C GLN A 69 -3.28 11.28 29.83
N ILE A 70 -3.04 10.70 31.01
CA ILE A 70 -2.69 9.28 31.16
C ILE A 70 -3.92 8.38 30.87
N ALA A 71 -5.13 8.92 31.07
CA ALA A 71 -6.39 8.20 30.94
C ALA A 71 -7.02 8.24 29.53
N ALA A 72 -6.30 8.62 28.48
CA ALA A 72 -6.81 8.67 27.10
C ALA A 72 -6.28 7.53 26.19
N PRO A 73 -6.51 6.24 26.52
CA PRO A 73 -6.08 5.11 25.69
C PRO A 73 -6.70 5.12 24.28
N GLN A 74 -7.81 5.84 24.12
CA GLN A 74 -8.51 5.99 22.85
C GLN A 74 -7.75 6.85 21.83
N GLU A 75 -6.98 7.85 22.29
CA GLU A 75 -6.12 8.68 21.44
C GLU A 75 -4.93 7.85 20.92
N ALA A 76 -4.32 7.04 21.79
CA ALA A 76 -3.24 6.12 21.41
C ALA A 76 -3.72 5.05 20.42
N ALA A 77 -4.91 4.49 20.64
CA ALA A 77 -5.51 3.53 19.71
C ALA A 77 -5.78 4.16 18.33
N GLY A 78 -6.34 5.37 18.28
CA GLY A 78 -6.57 6.10 17.03
C GLY A 78 -5.26 6.36 16.25
N LYS A 79 -4.19 6.75 16.94
CA LYS A 79 -2.88 6.97 16.32
C LYS A 79 -2.25 5.68 15.80
N ALA A 80 -2.37 4.58 16.55
CA ALA A 80 -1.87 3.28 16.09
C ALA A 80 -2.62 2.80 14.84
N VAL A 81 -3.95 3.00 14.78
CA VAL A 81 -4.76 2.68 13.60
C VAL A 81 -4.35 3.55 12.41
N ALA A 82 -4.16 4.86 12.60
CA ALA A 82 -3.72 5.77 11.56
C ALA A 82 -2.32 5.42 11.03
N TYR A 83 -1.37 5.15 11.92
CA TYR A 83 -0.03 4.71 11.54
C TYR A 83 -0.07 3.38 10.76
N GLY A 84 -0.89 2.42 11.20
CA GLY A 84 -1.13 1.16 10.49
C GLY A 84 -1.73 1.36 9.10
N ARG A 85 -2.67 2.31 8.95
CA ARG A 85 -3.24 2.70 7.66
C ARG A 85 -2.17 3.30 6.73
N HIS A 86 -1.34 4.20 7.23
CA HIS A 86 -0.25 4.79 6.43
C HIS A 86 0.78 3.74 5.99
N LEU A 87 1.17 2.81 6.86
CA LEU A 87 2.03 1.69 6.48
C LEU A 87 1.39 0.81 5.40
N PHE A 88 0.09 0.54 5.53
CA PHE A 88 -0.66 -0.20 4.53
C PHE A 88 -0.68 0.51 3.18
N ASP A 89 -0.94 1.83 3.17
CA ASP A 89 -0.95 2.63 1.94
C ASP A 89 0.44 2.63 1.25
N ILE A 90 1.54 2.71 2.02
CA ILE A 90 2.92 2.59 1.50
C ILE A 90 3.15 1.20 0.87
N ALA A 91 2.67 0.14 1.52
CA ALA A 91 2.82 -1.21 0.99
C ALA A 91 2.05 -1.38 -0.33
N VAL A 92 0.82 -0.87 -0.40
CA VAL A 92 -0.01 -0.90 -1.61
C VAL A 92 0.61 -0.08 -2.74
N SER A 93 1.13 1.13 -2.46
CA SER A 93 1.79 1.94 -3.49
C SER A 93 3.06 1.27 -4.02
N THR A 94 3.85 0.64 -3.14
CA THR A 94 5.06 -0.11 -3.51
C THR A 94 4.70 -1.33 -4.37
N GLN A 95 3.66 -2.08 -3.98
CA GLN A 95 3.15 -3.21 -4.76
C GLN A 95 2.65 -2.77 -6.14
N ALA A 96 2.00 -1.61 -6.24
CA ALA A 96 1.52 -1.07 -7.51
C ALA A 96 2.68 -0.78 -8.47
N GLU A 97 3.79 -0.22 -7.97
CA GLU A 97 4.99 0.00 -8.78
C GLU A 97 5.60 -1.32 -9.26
N TRP A 98 5.72 -2.34 -8.40
CA TRP A 98 6.17 -3.67 -8.84
C TRP A 98 5.23 -4.30 -9.86
N THR A 99 3.92 -4.09 -9.72
CA THR A 99 2.93 -4.56 -10.70
C THR A 99 3.14 -3.90 -12.06
N LYS A 100 3.43 -2.59 -12.10
CA LYS A 100 3.77 -1.90 -13.36
C LYS A 100 5.02 -2.48 -14.01
N VAL A 101 6.05 -2.81 -13.22
CA VAL A 101 7.27 -3.46 -13.72
C VAL A 101 6.97 -4.82 -14.33
N ALA A 102 6.14 -5.63 -13.66
CA ALA A 102 5.70 -6.92 -14.17
C ALA A 102 4.89 -6.78 -15.48
N GLN A 103 4.01 -5.79 -15.56
CA GLN A 103 3.26 -5.49 -16.80
C GLN A 103 4.18 -5.09 -17.95
N ALA A 104 5.15 -4.21 -17.69
CA ALA A 104 6.09 -3.78 -18.73
C ALA A 104 6.89 -4.97 -19.29
N GLN A 105 7.28 -5.93 -18.42
CA GLN A 105 7.95 -7.15 -18.86
C GLN A 105 7.03 -8.12 -19.60
N TYR A 106 5.78 -8.24 -19.15
CA TYR A 106 4.77 -9.02 -19.86
C TYR A 106 4.52 -8.48 -21.27
N GLU A 107 4.36 -7.17 -21.43
CA GLU A 107 4.15 -6.53 -22.74
C GLU A 107 5.35 -6.73 -23.69
N GLN A 108 6.58 -6.65 -23.16
CA GLN A 108 7.78 -6.93 -23.95
C GLN A 108 7.84 -8.40 -24.38
N THR A 109 7.44 -9.32 -23.51
CA THR A 109 7.43 -10.76 -23.79
C THR A 109 6.34 -11.11 -24.79
N ASP A 110 5.14 -10.57 -24.63
CA ASP A 110 4.01 -10.75 -25.56
C ASP A 110 4.36 -10.25 -26.97
N LYS A 111 4.98 -9.07 -27.09
CA LYS A 111 5.50 -8.57 -28.37
C LYS A 111 6.49 -9.53 -29.00
N ARG A 112 7.48 -10.01 -28.23
CA ARG A 112 8.49 -10.97 -28.71
C ARG A 112 7.85 -12.28 -29.17
N VAL A 113 6.86 -12.79 -28.43
CA VAL A 113 6.12 -14.01 -28.81
C VAL A 113 5.35 -13.79 -30.09
N LYS A 114 4.66 -12.64 -30.25
CA LYS A 114 3.93 -12.28 -31.47
C LYS A 114 4.86 -12.10 -32.67
N ASP A 115 6.03 -11.52 -32.49
CA ASP A 115 7.03 -11.37 -33.56
C ASP A 115 7.55 -12.73 -34.01
N VAL A 116 7.92 -13.61 -33.07
CA VAL A 116 8.34 -14.99 -33.38
C VAL A 116 7.21 -15.77 -34.04
N PHE A 117 5.98 -15.59 -33.57
CA PHE A 117 4.81 -16.22 -34.16
C PHE A 117 4.54 -15.71 -35.59
N GLY A 118 4.64 -14.41 -35.82
CA GLY A 118 4.49 -13.80 -37.14
C GLY A 118 5.54 -14.29 -38.13
N GLU A 119 6.79 -14.44 -37.70
CA GLU A 119 7.86 -15.04 -38.49
C GLU A 119 7.63 -16.54 -38.75
N LEU A 120 7.20 -17.29 -37.73
CA LEU A 120 6.91 -18.72 -37.88
C LEU A 120 5.71 -18.96 -38.81
N ALA A 121 4.66 -18.15 -38.72
CA ALA A 121 3.47 -18.25 -39.57
C ALA A 121 3.77 -17.98 -41.04
N LYS A 122 4.67 -17.04 -41.35
CA LYS A 122 5.17 -16.79 -42.72
C LYS A 122 5.93 -17.98 -43.30
N HIS A 123 6.50 -18.83 -42.44
CA HIS A 123 7.30 -20.00 -42.80
C HIS A 123 6.66 -21.34 -42.38
N ALA A 124 5.38 -21.35 -42.00
CA ALA A 124 4.75 -22.51 -41.38
C ALA A 124 4.38 -23.57 -42.42
N PRO A 125 4.82 -24.83 -42.27
CA PRO A 125 4.37 -25.94 -43.12
C PRO A 125 2.85 -26.14 -43.03
N ALA A 126 2.24 -26.68 -44.09
CA ALA A 126 0.84 -27.10 -44.06
C ALA A 126 0.62 -28.12 -42.92
N GLY A 127 -0.12 -27.73 -41.88
CA GLY A 127 -0.39 -28.57 -40.69
C GLY A 127 -0.25 -27.89 -39.32
N SER A 128 0.21 -26.64 -39.27
CA SER A 128 0.48 -25.89 -38.01
C SER A 128 -0.76 -25.34 -37.29
N ALA A 129 -1.93 -25.28 -37.94
CA ALA A 129 -3.17 -24.71 -37.39
C ALA A 129 -3.57 -25.19 -35.97
N PRO A 130 -3.43 -26.48 -35.59
CA PRO A 130 -3.77 -26.96 -34.25
C PRO A 130 -2.82 -26.43 -33.17
N VAL A 131 -1.55 -26.26 -33.51
CA VAL A 131 -0.51 -25.75 -32.59
C VAL A 131 -0.71 -24.26 -32.35
N VAL A 132 -1.05 -23.50 -33.40
CA VAL A 132 -1.45 -22.09 -33.30
C VAL A 132 -2.66 -21.91 -32.40
N ALA A 133 -3.69 -22.74 -32.57
CA ALA A 133 -4.91 -22.69 -31.77
C ALA A 133 -4.63 -23.01 -30.29
N ALA A 134 -3.81 -24.03 -30.00
CA ALA A 134 -3.39 -24.36 -28.65
C ALA A 134 -2.60 -23.21 -27.99
N LEU A 135 -1.71 -22.56 -28.73
CA LEU A 135 -0.94 -21.41 -28.24
C LEU A 135 -1.83 -20.21 -27.90
N ASN A 136 -2.78 -19.87 -28.78
CA ASN A 136 -3.76 -18.81 -28.51
C ASN A 136 -4.61 -19.12 -27.27
N SER A 137 -5.02 -20.39 -27.11
CA SER A 137 -5.76 -20.83 -25.92
C SER A 137 -4.92 -20.69 -24.64
N ALA A 138 -3.63 -21.04 -24.68
CA ALA A 138 -2.72 -20.90 -23.55
C ALA A 138 -2.49 -19.42 -23.19
N LEU A 139 -2.36 -18.55 -24.19
CA LEU A 139 -2.22 -17.11 -23.99
C LEU A 139 -3.47 -16.52 -23.33
N SER A 140 -4.66 -16.85 -23.85
CA SER A 140 -5.93 -16.43 -23.25
C SER A 140 -6.10 -16.92 -21.81
N ALA A 141 -5.72 -18.17 -21.52
CA ALA A 141 -5.77 -18.71 -20.16
C ALA A 141 -4.80 -18.00 -19.22
N ALA A 142 -3.60 -17.66 -19.69
CA ALA A 142 -2.61 -16.90 -18.92
C ALA A 142 -3.10 -15.47 -18.61
N THR A 143 -3.71 -14.79 -19.60
CA THR A 143 -4.31 -13.47 -19.40
C THR A 143 -5.44 -13.52 -18.38
N ALA A 144 -6.36 -14.49 -18.50
CA ALA A 144 -7.46 -14.66 -17.54
C ALA A 144 -6.97 -14.95 -16.12
N ALA A 145 -5.91 -15.76 -15.97
CA ALA A 145 -5.30 -16.02 -14.67
C ALA A 145 -4.67 -14.75 -14.06
N ALA A 146 -3.99 -13.94 -14.88
CA ALA A 146 -3.41 -12.67 -14.45
C ALA A 146 -4.48 -11.68 -13.98
N ASP A 147 -5.59 -11.57 -14.72
CA ASP A 147 -6.72 -10.72 -14.34
C ASP A 147 -7.38 -11.18 -13.03
N SER A 148 -7.51 -12.51 -12.83
CA SER A 148 -8.03 -13.06 -11.57
C SER A 148 -7.15 -12.73 -10.37
N VAL A 149 -5.82 -12.81 -10.51
CA VAL A 149 -4.88 -12.44 -9.44
C VAL A 149 -4.96 -10.94 -9.14
N ARG A 150 -5.07 -10.10 -10.17
CA ARG A 150 -5.25 -8.65 -10.00
C ARG A 150 -6.56 -8.34 -9.27
N ALA A 151 -7.66 -8.98 -9.65
CA ALA A 151 -8.96 -8.78 -9.01
C ALA A 151 -8.93 -9.20 -7.53
N ALA A 152 -8.36 -10.38 -7.23
CA ALA A 152 -8.23 -10.86 -5.85
C ALA A 152 -7.37 -9.92 -4.99
N THR A 153 -6.25 -9.45 -5.54
CA THR A 153 -5.40 -8.44 -4.89
C THR A 153 -6.18 -7.15 -4.61
N GLY A 154 -6.94 -6.65 -5.58
CA GLY A 154 -7.77 -5.45 -5.42
C GLY A 154 -8.80 -5.61 -4.30
N GLN A 155 -9.53 -6.74 -4.29
CA GLN A 155 -10.50 -7.03 -3.22
C GLN A 155 -9.85 -7.11 -1.84
N ALA A 156 -8.66 -7.70 -1.73
CA ALA A 156 -7.93 -7.74 -0.46
C ALA A 156 -7.55 -6.33 0.01
N ILE A 157 -7.18 -5.43 -0.91
CA ILE A 157 -6.89 -4.03 -0.60
C ILE A 157 -8.14 -3.30 -0.12
N GLU A 158 -9.25 -3.41 -0.87
CA GLU A 158 -10.52 -2.78 -0.51
C GLU A 158 -11.04 -3.29 0.85
N ALA A 159 -10.93 -4.61 1.11
CA ALA A 159 -11.31 -5.20 2.37
C ALA A 159 -10.49 -4.63 3.54
N ALA A 160 -9.17 -4.54 3.40
CA ALA A 160 -8.31 -3.91 4.40
C ALA A 160 -8.68 -2.43 4.63
N GLN A 161 -8.93 -1.68 3.55
CA GLN A 161 -9.31 -0.28 3.63
C GLN A 161 -10.63 -0.08 4.37
N SER A 162 -11.64 -0.89 4.06
CA SER A 162 -12.94 -0.87 4.74
C SER A 162 -12.83 -1.23 6.22
N GLY A 163 -11.93 -2.15 6.59
CA GLY A 163 -11.67 -2.53 7.98
C GLY A 163 -11.10 -1.36 8.79
N PHE A 164 -10.16 -0.59 8.23
CA PHE A 164 -9.63 0.61 8.87
C PHE A 164 -10.70 1.70 9.05
N GLU A 165 -11.58 1.88 8.07
CA GLU A 165 -12.69 2.86 8.14
C GLU A 165 -13.69 2.48 9.25
N ALA A 166 -14.07 1.21 9.33
CA ALA A 166 -14.98 0.72 10.37
C ALA A 166 -14.41 0.87 11.78
N VAL A 167 -13.12 0.56 11.97
CA VAL A 167 -12.42 0.77 13.25
C VAL A 167 -12.37 2.26 13.60
N SER A 168 -12.02 3.11 12.63
CA SER A 168 -11.95 4.56 12.83
C SER A 168 -13.31 5.15 13.22
N GLU A 169 -14.39 4.69 12.58
CA GLU A 169 -15.75 5.12 12.91
C GLU A 169 -16.19 4.66 14.32
N THR A 170 -15.80 3.44 14.71
CA THR A 170 -16.04 2.91 16.06
C THR A 170 -15.32 3.73 17.12
N THR A 171 -14.04 4.06 16.88
CA THR A 171 -13.26 4.94 17.76
C THR A 171 -13.90 6.32 17.84
N ALA A 172 -14.36 6.89 16.72
CA ALA A 172 -15.03 8.19 16.71
C ALA A 172 -16.36 8.19 17.48
N ARG A 173 -17.17 7.12 17.35
CA ARG A 173 -18.42 6.95 18.13
C ARG A 173 -18.14 6.85 19.62
N GLY A 174 -17.16 6.04 20.02
CA GLY A 174 -16.75 5.92 21.42
C GLY A 174 -16.34 7.27 22.01
N ALA A 175 -15.62 8.09 21.24
CA ALA A 175 -15.12 9.39 21.71
C ALA A 175 -16.27 10.37 21.94
N LYS A 176 -17.25 10.39 21.02
CA LYS A 176 -18.49 11.16 21.17
C LYS A 176 -19.30 10.72 22.38
N GLN A 177 -19.37 9.42 22.64
CA GLN A 177 -20.12 8.87 23.78
C GLN A 177 -19.47 9.24 25.11
N THR A 178 -18.14 9.14 25.23
CA THR A 178 -17.39 9.60 26.41
C THR A 178 -17.58 11.09 26.65
N ALA A 179 -17.50 11.92 25.60
CA ALA A 179 -17.72 13.36 25.70
C ALA A 179 -19.16 13.71 26.12
N ALA A 180 -20.16 12.95 25.66
CA ALA A 180 -21.55 13.13 26.06
C ALA A 180 -21.78 12.77 27.54
N THR A 181 -21.17 11.69 28.03
CA THR A 181 -21.24 11.29 29.45
C THR A 181 -20.58 12.33 30.35
N ALA A 182 -19.40 12.83 29.98
CA ALA A 182 -18.70 13.88 30.72
C ALA A 182 -19.51 15.19 30.82
N ARG A 183 -20.18 15.60 29.73
CA ARG A 183 -21.09 16.76 29.76
C ARG A 183 -22.29 16.53 30.66
N LYS A 184 -22.84 15.32 30.69
CA LYS A 184 -23.98 14.95 31.54
C LYS A 184 -23.62 14.98 33.03
N GLU A 185 -22.42 14.52 33.39
CA GLU A 185 -21.88 14.61 34.75
C GLU A 185 -21.54 16.04 35.17
N ALA A 186 -21.06 16.89 34.27
CA ALA A 186 -20.82 18.30 34.56
C ALA A 186 -22.13 19.04 34.86
N ALA A 187 -23.17 18.82 34.04
CA ALA A 187 -24.48 19.44 34.21
C ALA A 187 -25.20 18.97 35.49
N SER A 188 -25.02 17.70 35.91
CA SER A 188 -25.61 17.21 37.16
C SER A 188 -24.92 17.77 38.41
N ARG A 189 -23.63 18.10 38.33
CA ARG A 189 -22.89 18.77 39.42
C ARG A 189 -23.28 20.24 39.57
N GLU A 190 -23.54 20.93 38.48
CA GLU A 190 -23.97 22.34 38.48
C GLU A 190 -25.40 22.51 38.99
N SER A 191 -26.28 21.52 38.77
CA SER A 191 -27.64 21.49 39.33
C SER A 191 -27.70 21.15 40.83
N ALA A 192 -26.60 20.64 41.40
CA ALA A 192 -26.54 20.20 42.80
C ALA A 192 -25.81 21.20 43.72
N ALA A 193 -25.28 22.29 43.16
CA ALA A 193 -24.64 23.40 43.86
C ALA A 193 -25.60 24.59 43.95
#